data_AF-A0A7S0FRC3-F1
#
_entry.id   AF-A0A7S0FRC3-F1
#
_cell.length_a   1.000
_cell.length_b   1.000
_cell.length_c   1.000
_cell.angle_alpha   90.00
_cell.angle_beta   90.00
_cell.angle_gamma   90.00
#
_symmetry.space_group_name_H-M   'P 1'
#
loop_
_entity.id
_entity.type
_entity.pdbx_description
1 polymer ?
#
loop_
_entity_poly.entity_id
_entity_poly.type
_entity_poly.pdbx_seq_one_letter_code
_entity_poly.pdbx_strand_id
1 'polypeptide(L)'
;DRCDAYEGEEPIESVFDILTLDDDVRNNLLRLPDDKMADVAVFCNNYPNVDISFEVQDADEVTAGDPVTMLVKLEREIDEEEMDEEEISQLGVVSAPLFPKEKREGWWIVVGDTKTNTLLSLKRISLQTTQKVTVEFLAPEEAGDYDLTLFCMSDSYLGCDQEYSIPLSVAVGESDDDDDDDDSDVESD
;
A
#
# COMPACT_ATOMS: atom_id res chain seq x y z
N ASP A 1 -26.90 3.11 -15.16
CA ASP A 1 -27.65 2.85 -16.41
C ASP A 1 -26.78 2.41 -17.59
N ARG A 2 -25.83 3.21 -18.08
CA ARG A 2 -25.05 2.84 -19.28
C ARG A 2 -23.90 1.87 -19.01
N CYS A 3 -23.15 2.07 -17.93
CA CYS A 3 -22.14 1.10 -17.47
C CYS A 3 -22.82 -0.22 -17.07
N ASP A 4 -23.94 -0.15 -16.34
CA ASP A 4 -24.72 -1.34 -15.95
C ASP A 4 -25.36 -2.09 -17.14
N ALA A 5 -25.55 -1.41 -18.27
CA ALA A 5 -26.07 -1.98 -19.52
C ALA A 5 -24.97 -2.33 -20.53
N TYR A 6 -23.69 -2.22 -20.13
CA TYR A 6 -22.57 -2.64 -20.95
C TYR A 6 -22.51 -4.18 -20.95
N GLU A 7 -22.70 -4.78 -22.12
CA GLU A 7 -22.68 -6.25 -22.33
C GLU A 7 -21.28 -6.76 -22.77
N GLY A 8 -20.21 -6.06 -22.38
CA GLY A 8 -18.84 -6.51 -22.63
C GLY A 8 -18.44 -7.71 -21.78
N GLU A 9 -17.20 -8.17 -21.94
CA GLU A 9 -16.71 -9.36 -21.21
C GLU A 9 -16.71 -9.16 -19.69
N GLU A 10 -16.40 -7.94 -19.23
CA GLU A 10 -16.41 -7.58 -17.81
C GLU A 10 -17.29 -6.33 -17.53
N PRO A 11 -17.96 -6.29 -16.36
CA PRO A 11 -18.72 -5.12 -15.94
C PRO A 11 -17.81 -3.94 -15.65
N ILE A 12 -18.34 -2.72 -15.78
CA ILE A 12 -17.58 -1.48 -15.53
C ILE A 12 -17.98 -0.96 -14.15
N GLU A 13 -17.13 -1.17 -13.16
CA GLU A 13 -17.36 -0.85 -11.75
C GLU A 13 -16.31 0.11 -11.18
N SER A 14 -15.16 0.24 -11.84
CA SER A 14 -14.00 1.00 -11.37
C SER A 14 -13.47 2.01 -12.40
N VAL A 15 -12.57 2.88 -11.95
CA VAL A 15 -11.83 3.78 -12.86
C VAL A 15 -10.92 2.98 -13.79
N PHE A 16 -10.32 1.89 -13.28
CA PHE A 16 -9.48 0.99 -14.07
C PHE A 16 -10.25 0.39 -15.25
N ASP A 17 -11.51 0.01 -15.03
CA ASP A 17 -12.34 -0.57 -16.10
C ASP A 17 -12.63 0.45 -17.20
N ILE A 18 -12.61 1.76 -16.92
CA ILE A 18 -12.75 2.80 -17.95
C ILE A 18 -11.41 3.07 -18.65
N LEU A 19 -10.30 2.96 -17.92
CA LEU A 19 -8.94 3.15 -18.43
C LEU A 19 -8.53 2.08 -19.44
N THR A 20 -8.96 0.84 -19.22
CA THR A 20 -8.58 -0.31 -20.05
C THR A 20 -9.46 -0.49 -21.30
N LEU A 21 -10.54 0.28 -21.44
CA LEU A 21 -11.39 0.24 -22.64
C LEU A 21 -10.71 0.90 -23.83
N ASP A 22 -10.89 0.28 -25.00
CA ASP A 22 -10.59 0.91 -26.27
C ASP A 22 -11.33 2.25 -26.44
N ASP A 23 -10.69 3.20 -27.13
CA ASP A 23 -11.20 4.55 -27.33
C ASP A 23 -12.61 4.60 -27.90
N ASP A 24 -12.91 3.77 -28.91
CA ASP A 24 -14.22 3.72 -29.55
C ASP A 24 -15.31 3.26 -28.58
N VAL A 25 -14.98 2.27 -27.73
CA VAL A 25 -15.90 1.73 -26.72
C VAL A 25 -16.13 2.77 -25.63
N ARG A 26 -15.05 3.36 -25.10
CA ARG A 26 -15.09 4.41 -24.09
C ARG A 26 -15.91 5.61 -24.56
N ASN A 27 -15.68 6.09 -25.78
CA ASN A 27 -16.40 7.23 -26.34
C ASN A 27 -17.90 6.94 -26.54
N ASN A 28 -18.24 5.75 -27.05
CA ASN A 28 -19.64 5.36 -27.21
C ASN A 28 -20.36 5.12 -25.88
N LEU A 29 -19.64 4.65 -24.85
CA LEU A 29 -20.17 4.46 -23.51
C LEU A 29 -20.45 5.80 -22.83
N LEU A 30 -19.42 6.66 -22.76
CA LEU A 30 -19.48 7.93 -22.02
C LEU A 30 -20.32 8.99 -22.75
N ARG A 31 -20.24 9.06 -24.09
CA ARG A 31 -20.92 10.04 -24.97
C ARG A 31 -20.77 11.48 -24.47
N LEU A 32 -19.58 11.82 -24.02
CA LEU A 32 -19.26 13.18 -23.60
C LEU A 32 -18.77 14.00 -24.79
N PRO A 33 -19.00 15.33 -24.78
CA PRO A 33 -18.34 16.24 -25.73
C PRO A 33 -16.82 16.16 -25.66
N ASP A 34 -16.13 16.52 -26.75
CA ASP A 34 -14.67 16.42 -26.87
C ASP A 34 -13.92 17.18 -25.75
N ASP A 35 -14.43 18.35 -25.33
CA ASP A 35 -13.84 19.12 -24.23
C ASP A 35 -13.91 18.37 -22.89
N LYS A 36 -15.01 17.62 -22.68
CA LYS A 36 -15.19 16.80 -21.49
C LYS A 36 -14.43 15.49 -21.56
N MET A 37 -14.23 14.95 -22.77
CA MET A 37 -13.37 13.78 -22.93
C MET A 37 -11.91 14.12 -22.66
N ALA A 38 -11.47 15.32 -23.03
CA ALA A 38 -10.14 15.82 -22.66
C ALA A 38 -9.98 15.93 -21.14
N ASP A 39 -10.98 16.46 -20.42
CA ASP A 39 -10.98 16.49 -18.95
C ASP A 39 -10.85 15.08 -18.34
N VAL A 40 -11.55 14.08 -18.91
CA VAL A 40 -11.47 12.68 -18.48
C VAL A 40 -10.07 12.10 -18.74
N ALA A 41 -9.48 12.35 -19.91
CA ALA A 41 -8.13 11.89 -20.23
C ALA A 41 -7.09 12.44 -19.25
N VAL A 42 -7.21 13.72 -18.86
CA VAL A 42 -6.34 14.32 -17.83
C VAL A 42 -6.51 13.62 -16.48
N PHE A 43 -7.74 13.30 -16.06
CA PHE A 43 -7.95 12.54 -14.83
C PHE A 43 -7.33 11.14 -14.92
N CYS A 44 -7.56 10.44 -16.02
CA CYS A 44 -7.05 9.11 -16.30
C CYS A 44 -5.52 9.04 -16.23
N ASN A 45 -4.81 9.99 -16.87
CA ASN A 45 -3.35 10.04 -16.86
C ASN A 45 -2.77 10.33 -15.46
N ASN A 46 -3.53 11.01 -14.60
CA ASN A 46 -3.11 11.32 -13.23
C ASN A 46 -3.59 10.28 -12.20
N TYR A 47 -4.47 9.35 -12.60
CA TYR A 47 -4.97 8.31 -11.71
C TYR A 47 -3.84 7.31 -11.40
N PRO A 48 -3.65 6.87 -10.14
CA PRO A 48 -2.46 6.11 -9.81
C PRO A 48 -2.53 4.68 -10.31
N ASN A 49 -1.54 4.29 -11.11
CA ASN A 49 -1.21 2.92 -11.43
C ASN A 49 0.14 2.58 -10.80
N VAL A 50 0.14 1.82 -9.71
CA VAL A 50 1.30 1.60 -8.85
C VAL A 50 1.43 0.13 -8.50
N ASP A 51 2.55 -0.47 -8.86
CA ASP A 51 2.96 -1.79 -8.42
C ASP A 51 3.56 -1.73 -7.02
N ILE A 52 3.12 -2.64 -6.16
CA ILE A 52 3.65 -2.80 -4.80
C ILE A 52 4.29 -4.17 -4.68
N SER A 53 5.51 -4.18 -4.17
CA SER A 53 6.23 -5.39 -3.77
C SER A 53 6.80 -5.21 -2.37
N PHE A 54 6.93 -6.29 -1.62
CA PHE A 54 7.49 -6.25 -0.27
C PHE A 54 8.30 -7.50 0.06
N GLU A 55 9.19 -7.36 1.02
CA GLU A 55 10.05 -8.44 1.52
C GLU A 55 10.25 -8.24 3.03
N VAL A 56 9.94 -9.27 3.83
CA VAL A 56 10.25 -9.31 5.27
C VAL A 56 11.68 -9.83 5.42
N GLN A 57 12.53 -9.06 6.10
CA GLN A 57 13.92 -9.45 6.35
C GLN A 57 13.97 -10.56 7.39
N ASP A 58 14.80 -11.57 7.13
CA ASP A 58 15.08 -12.69 8.04
C ASP A 58 13.80 -13.36 8.58
N ALA A 59 12.78 -13.52 7.71
CA ALA A 59 11.43 -13.95 8.08
C ALA A 59 11.35 -15.32 8.76
N ASP A 60 12.36 -16.17 8.56
CA ASP A 60 12.51 -17.49 9.17
C ASP A 60 13.25 -17.49 10.51
N GLU A 61 13.83 -16.35 10.93
CA GLU A 61 14.58 -16.20 12.18
C GLU A 61 13.84 -15.35 13.23
N VAL A 62 12.59 -14.94 12.95
CA VAL A 62 11.80 -14.08 13.85
C VAL A 62 11.36 -14.84 15.11
N THR A 63 11.70 -14.31 16.28
CA THR A 63 11.22 -14.81 17.58
C THR A 63 10.21 -13.85 18.22
N ALA A 64 9.53 -14.32 19.27
CA ALA A 64 8.51 -13.55 19.98
C ALA A 64 9.05 -12.20 20.49
N GLY A 65 8.34 -11.11 20.18
CA GLY A 65 8.72 -9.75 20.55
C GLY A 65 9.85 -9.11 19.72
N ASP A 66 10.44 -9.83 18.76
CA ASP A 66 11.54 -9.29 17.96
C ASP A 66 11.13 -8.11 17.08
N PRO A 67 12.03 -7.15 16.83
CA PRO A 67 11.82 -6.13 15.81
C PRO A 67 11.86 -6.76 14.41
N VAL A 68 10.74 -6.72 13.72
CA VAL A 68 10.60 -7.16 12.33
C VAL A 68 10.80 -5.97 11.39
N THR A 69 11.67 -6.16 10.40
CA THR A 69 11.93 -5.17 9.35
C THR A 69 11.38 -5.66 8.01
N MET A 70 10.55 -4.85 7.36
CA MET A 70 10.00 -5.13 6.04
C MET A 70 10.35 -4.01 5.07
N LEU A 71 10.88 -4.38 3.90
CA LEU A 71 11.11 -3.44 2.80
C LEU A 71 9.90 -3.46 1.87
N VAL A 72 9.27 -2.31 1.66
CA VAL A 72 8.19 -2.13 0.69
C VAL A 72 8.69 -1.25 -0.45
N LYS A 73 8.47 -1.67 -1.69
CA LYS A 73 8.74 -0.91 -2.91
C LYS A 73 7.41 -0.57 -3.58
N LEU A 74 7.20 0.71 -3.85
CA LEU A 74 6.14 1.24 -4.69
C LEU A 74 6.77 1.73 -5.99
N GLU A 75 6.20 1.36 -7.12
CA GLU A 75 6.68 1.69 -8.45
C GLU A 75 5.50 2.07 -9.33
N ARG A 76 5.49 3.30 -9.83
CA ARG A 76 4.46 3.76 -10.75
C ARG A 76 4.70 3.13 -12.12
N GLU A 77 3.66 2.54 -12.70
CA GLU A 77 3.73 1.99 -14.06
C GLU A 77 3.69 3.15 -15.07
N ILE A 78 4.86 3.49 -15.61
CA ILE A 78 5.07 4.51 -16.64
C ILE A 78 6.16 4.05 -17.62
N ASP A 79 6.14 4.60 -18.82
CA ASP A 79 7.27 4.51 -19.73
C ASP A 79 8.19 5.73 -19.53
N GLU A 80 9.20 5.58 -18.68
CA GLU A 80 10.15 6.67 -18.38
C GLU A 80 10.93 7.15 -19.62
N GLU A 81 11.04 6.34 -20.68
CA GLU A 81 11.76 6.70 -21.91
C GLU A 81 10.91 7.55 -22.87
N GLU A 82 9.59 7.44 -22.78
CA GLU A 82 8.63 8.21 -23.59
C GLU A 82 8.22 9.55 -22.96
N MET A 83 8.60 9.81 -21.71
CA MET A 83 8.23 11.03 -20.97
C MET A 83 9.36 12.07 -20.93
N ASP A 84 9.01 13.35 -21.02
CA ASP A 84 9.95 14.44 -20.80
C ASP A 84 10.08 14.87 -19.32
N GLU A 85 11.06 15.74 -19.02
CA GLU A 85 11.31 16.22 -17.65
C GLU A 85 10.12 16.98 -17.04
N GLU A 86 9.32 17.66 -17.88
CA GLU A 86 8.15 18.41 -17.42
C GLU A 86 7.04 17.42 -17.03
N GLU A 87 6.77 16.41 -17.86
CA GLU A 87 5.80 15.35 -17.59
C GLU A 87 6.17 14.56 -16.33
N ILE A 88 7.44 14.19 -16.16
CA ILE A 88 7.93 13.51 -14.94
C ILE A 88 7.71 14.39 -13.70
N SER A 89 7.88 15.71 -13.81
CA SER A 89 7.65 16.64 -12.69
C SER A 89 6.18 16.74 -12.27
N GLN A 90 5.25 16.45 -13.20
CA GLN A 90 3.80 16.46 -12.97
C GLN A 90 3.30 15.13 -12.37
N LEU A 91 4.12 14.08 -12.35
CA LEU A 91 3.74 12.82 -11.69
C LEU A 91 3.39 13.04 -10.22
N GLY A 92 2.29 12.41 -9.80
CA GLY A 92 1.73 12.52 -8.46
C GLY A 92 0.96 13.81 -8.18
N VAL A 93 0.76 14.70 -9.17
CA VAL A 93 -0.19 15.81 -9.03
C VAL A 93 -1.62 15.26 -9.08
N VAL A 94 -2.46 15.68 -8.13
CA VAL A 94 -3.81 15.14 -7.95
C VAL A 94 -4.82 15.93 -8.77
N SER A 95 -5.58 15.23 -9.61
CA SER A 95 -6.75 15.78 -10.30
C SER A 95 -7.95 15.88 -9.35
N ALA A 96 -7.99 16.95 -8.56
CA ALA A 96 -9.04 17.23 -7.58
C ALA A 96 -9.63 18.65 -7.76
N PRO A 97 -10.48 18.89 -8.79
CA PRO A 97 -10.95 20.24 -9.13
C PRO A 97 -11.82 20.90 -8.06
N LEU A 98 -12.37 20.12 -7.13
CA LEU A 98 -13.15 20.63 -5.99
C LEU A 98 -12.29 20.90 -4.74
N PHE A 99 -11.00 20.56 -4.78
CA PHE A 99 -10.07 20.85 -3.70
C PHE A 99 -9.42 22.23 -3.92
N PRO A 100 -9.39 23.12 -2.91
CA PRO A 100 -9.07 24.54 -3.12
C PRO A 100 -7.58 24.84 -3.34
N LYS A 101 -6.71 23.85 -3.25
CA LYS A 101 -5.25 24.00 -3.36
C LYS A 101 -4.71 22.94 -4.32
N GLU A 102 -3.54 23.20 -4.89
CA GLU A 102 -2.78 22.12 -5.51
C GLU A 102 -2.43 21.06 -4.47
N LYS A 103 -2.56 19.79 -4.87
CA LYS A 103 -2.26 18.64 -4.01
C LYS A 103 -1.37 17.68 -4.78
N ARG A 104 -0.38 17.14 -4.08
CA ARG A 104 0.36 15.96 -4.51
C ARG A 104 -0.10 14.75 -3.70
N GLU A 105 -0.17 13.61 -4.34
CA GLU A 105 -0.62 12.38 -3.71
C GLU A 105 0.32 11.98 -2.56
N GLY A 106 -0.26 11.41 -1.52
CA GLY A 106 0.45 10.69 -0.48
C GLY A 106 -0.06 9.27 -0.39
N TRP A 107 0.83 8.37 0.01
CA TRP A 107 0.53 6.96 0.25
C TRP A 107 0.77 6.62 1.71
N TRP A 108 -0.20 5.96 2.31
CA TRP A 108 -0.08 5.34 3.62
C TRP A 108 0.32 3.88 3.46
N ILE A 109 1.42 3.50 4.10
CA ILE A 109 1.90 2.13 4.19
C ILE A 109 1.63 1.66 5.61
N VAL A 110 0.70 0.71 5.75
CA VAL A 110 0.18 0.26 7.03
C VAL A 110 0.42 -1.23 7.16
N VAL A 111 0.96 -1.64 8.30
CA VAL A 111 1.01 -3.05 8.68
C VAL A 111 0.09 -3.22 9.87
N GLY A 112 -0.77 -4.23 9.83
CA GLY A 112 -1.69 -4.51 10.92
C GLY A 112 -2.15 -5.96 10.94
N ASP A 113 -2.80 -6.33 12.03
CA ASP A 113 -3.53 -7.58 12.18
C ASP A 113 -5.03 -7.28 12.13
N THR A 114 -5.68 -7.78 11.09
CA THR A 114 -7.13 -7.58 10.85
C THR A 114 -7.99 -8.42 11.78
N LYS A 115 -7.48 -9.54 12.31
CA LYS A 115 -8.20 -10.44 13.22
C LYS A 115 -8.36 -9.78 14.59
N THR A 116 -7.33 -9.08 15.05
CA THR A 116 -7.34 -8.35 16.34
C THR A 116 -7.65 -6.86 16.19
N ASN A 117 -7.74 -6.35 14.96
CA ASN A 117 -7.91 -4.94 14.64
C ASN A 117 -6.79 -4.07 15.25
N THR A 118 -5.55 -4.53 15.12
CA THR A 118 -4.34 -3.90 15.67
C THR A 118 -3.52 -3.28 14.55
N LEU A 119 -3.14 -2.01 14.70
CA LEU A 119 -2.19 -1.33 13.83
C LEU A 119 -0.78 -1.51 14.40
N LEU A 120 0.11 -2.14 13.62
CA LEU A 120 1.48 -2.46 14.00
C LEU A 120 2.48 -1.40 13.54
N SER A 121 2.30 -0.89 12.31
CA SER A 121 3.14 0.16 11.76
C SER A 121 2.38 1.06 10.80
N LEU A 122 2.77 2.33 10.73
CA LEU A 122 2.18 3.34 9.85
C LEU A 122 3.25 4.30 9.36
N LYS A 123 3.46 4.35 8.04
CA LYS A 123 4.32 5.35 7.39
C LYS A 123 3.57 6.06 6.28
N ARG A 124 3.87 7.36 6.11
CA ARG A 124 3.38 8.15 4.97
C ARG A 124 4.54 8.48 4.05
N ILE A 125 4.36 8.26 2.76
CA ILE A 125 5.33 8.60 1.72
C ILE A 125 4.67 9.43 0.62
N SER A 126 5.49 10.14 -0.15
CA SER A 126 5.13 10.67 -1.47
C SER A 126 5.73 9.76 -2.54
N LEU A 127 5.02 9.57 -3.64
CA LEU A 127 5.50 8.79 -4.78
C LEU A 127 5.55 9.68 -6.02
N GLN A 128 6.68 9.66 -6.72
CA GLN A 128 6.82 10.26 -8.05
C GLN A 128 6.89 9.15 -9.09
N THR A 129 8.02 8.42 -9.14
CA THR A 129 8.21 7.23 -9.98
C THR A 129 8.33 5.97 -9.13
N THR A 130 9.43 5.83 -8.38
CA THR A 130 9.69 4.70 -7.48
C THR A 130 10.03 5.19 -6.08
N GLN A 131 9.51 4.52 -5.05
CA GLN A 131 9.89 4.75 -3.66
C GLN A 131 10.10 3.42 -2.94
N LYS A 132 11.24 3.29 -2.25
CA LYS A 132 11.48 2.21 -1.29
C LYS A 132 11.30 2.76 0.12
N VAL A 133 10.62 2.01 0.97
CA VAL A 133 10.36 2.36 2.36
C VAL A 133 10.58 1.16 3.25
N THR A 134 11.42 1.32 4.26
CA THR A 134 11.58 0.35 5.34
C THR A 134 10.46 0.57 6.34
N VAL A 135 9.74 -0.48 6.71
CA VAL A 135 8.68 -0.50 7.72
C VAL A 135 9.15 -1.40 8.85
N GLU A 136 8.98 -0.95 10.09
CA GLU A 136 9.41 -1.66 11.28
C GLU A 136 8.20 -1.86 12.19
N PHE A 137 8.08 -3.05 12.78
CA PHE A 137 7.07 -3.40 13.77
C PHE A 137 7.62 -4.48 14.71
N LEU A 138 6.93 -4.75 15.83
CA LEU A 138 7.29 -5.84 16.72
C LEU A 138 6.53 -7.11 16.33
N ALA A 139 7.23 -8.25 16.33
CA ALA A 139 6.60 -9.55 16.24
C ALA A 139 5.63 -9.74 17.44
N PRO A 140 4.57 -10.52 17.26
CA PRO A 140 3.72 -10.95 18.36
C PRO A 140 4.51 -11.53 19.55
N GLU A 141 3.99 -11.30 20.76
CA GLU A 141 4.61 -11.76 22.03
C GLU A 141 4.51 -13.29 22.23
N GLU A 142 3.66 -13.96 21.45
CA GLU A 142 3.48 -15.41 21.52
C GLU A 142 4.00 -16.08 20.25
N ALA A 143 4.69 -17.20 20.39
CA ALA A 143 5.11 -18.00 19.24
C ALA A 143 3.90 -18.58 18.48
N GLY A 144 4.00 -18.64 17.15
CA GLY A 144 2.95 -19.16 16.29
C GLY A 144 3.00 -18.61 14.87
N ASP A 145 2.04 -19.05 14.06
CA ASP A 145 1.85 -18.56 12.69
C ASP A 145 0.81 -17.44 12.68
N TYR A 146 1.18 -16.32 12.07
CA TYR A 146 0.35 -15.11 11.97
C TYR A 146 0.14 -14.72 10.51
N ASP A 147 -1.09 -14.29 10.20
CA ASP A 147 -1.43 -13.67 8.92
C ASP A 147 -1.59 -12.18 9.15
N LEU A 148 -0.52 -11.42 8.97
CA LEU A 148 -0.57 -9.97 9.02
C LEU A 148 -1.01 -9.40 7.66
N THR A 149 -1.31 -8.12 7.62
CA THR A 149 -1.79 -7.45 6.41
C THR A 149 -1.02 -6.16 6.16
N LEU A 150 -0.51 -6.02 4.94
CA LEU A 150 0.03 -4.77 4.39
C LEU A 150 -1.08 -4.05 3.62
N PHE A 151 -1.40 -2.82 4.03
CA PHE A 151 -2.24 -1.92 3.27
C PHE A 151 -1.40 -0.79 2.68
N CYS A 152 -1.60 -0.52 1.40
CA CYS A 152 -1.07 0.65 0.72
C CYS A 152 -2.23 1.49 0.23
N MET A 153 -2.47 2.63 0.87
CA MET A 153 -3.66 3.44 0.66
C MET A 153 -3.33 4.84 0.15
N SER A 154 -4.05 5.29 -0.88
CA SER A 154 -3.95 6.66 -1.36
C SER A 154 -4.70 7.61 -0.42
N ASP A 155 -4.11 8.78 -0.16
CA ASP A 155 -4.80 9.85 0.56
C ASP A 155 -5.64 10.76 -0.36
N SER A 156 -5.67 10.47 -1.66
CA SER A 156 -6.11 11.40 -2.71
C SER A 156 -7.08 10.79 -3.71
N TYR A 157 -6.90 9.52 -4.07
CA TYR A 157 -7.76 8.81 -5.00
C TYR A 157 -8.50 7.66 -4.33
N LEU A 158 -9.63 7.27 -4.88
CA LEU A 158 -10.40 6.11 -4.45
C LEU A 158 -10.20 4.97 -5.43
N GLY A 159 -10.21 3.73 -4.93
CA GLY A 159 -10.16 2.52 -5.76
C GLY A 159 -8.76 2.07 -6.18
N CYS A 160 -7.70 2.74 -5.70
CA CYS A 160 -6.31 2.34 -5.95
C CYS A 160 -5.58 1.84 -4.70
N ASP A 161 -6.32 1.60 -3.61
CA ASP A 161 -5.80 0.99 -2.39
C ASP A 161 -5.54 -0.50 -2.63
N GLN A 162 -4.44 -1.02 -2.09
CA GLN A 162 -4.03 -2.41 -2.27
C GLN A 162 -3.76 -3.08 -0.92
N GLU A 163 -4.08 -4.37 -0.84
CA GLU A 163 -3.98 -5.19 0.37
C GLU A 163 -3.21 -6.48 0.07
N TYR A 164 -2.24 -6.81 0.91
CA TYR A 164 -1.44 -8.03 0.79
C TYR A 164 -1.34 -8.79 2.11
N SER A 165 -1.46 -10.12 2.04
CA SER A 165 -1.22 -11.00 3.17
C SER A 165 0.28 -11.17 3.42
N ILE A 166 0.70 -10.96 4.67
CA ILE A 166 2.07 -11.21 5.13
C ILE A 166 2.04 -12.41 6.08
N PRO A 167 2.39 -13.62 5.61
CA PRO A 167 2.58 -14.75 6.50
C PRO A 167 3.85 -14.53 7.35
N LEU A 168 3.73 -14.67 8.66
CA LEU A 168 4.83 -14.52 9.61
C LEU A 168 4.83 -15.70 10.58
N SER A 169 5.93 -16.45 10.61
CA SER A 169 6.16 -17.53 11.57
C SER A 169 7.03 -16.99 12.70
N VAL A 170 6.53 -17.02 13.92
CA VAL A 170 7.21 -16.51 15.11
C VAL A 170 7.64 -17.69 15.98
N ALA A 171 8.94 -17.82 16.22
CA ALA A 171 9.50 -18.83 17.11
C ALA A 171 9.40 -18.42 18.59
N VAL A 172 9.55 -19.40 19.49
CA VAL A 172 9.63 -19.14 20.94
C VAL A 172 10.90 -18.35 21.21
N GLY A 173 10.78 -17.16 21.81
CA GLY A 173 11.93 -16.38 22.27
C GLY A 173 12.67 -17.11 23.38
N GLU A 174 13.97 -16.86 23.53
CA GLU A 174 14.72 -17.36 24.69
C GLU A 174 14.11 -16.74 25.94
N SER A 175 13.59 -17.55 26.87
CA SER A 175 13.16 -17.03 28.16
C SER A 175 14.42 -16.54 28.90
N ASP A 176 14.46 -15.25 29.22
CA ASP A 176 15.33 -14.73 30.28
C ASP A 176 14.79 -15.26 31.63
N ASP A 177 14.87 -16.58 31.83
CA ASP A 177 14.79 -17.18 33.15
C ASP A 177 16.10 -16.84 33.87
N ASP A 178 16.23 -15.59 34.31
CA ASP A 178 17.11 -15.22 35.41
C ASP A 178 16.60 -15.95 36.65
N ASP A 179 17.09 -17.18 36.84
CA ASP A 179 17.00 -17.91 38.10
C ASP A 179 17.63 -17.02 39.19
N ASP A 180 16.80 -16.23 39.87
CA ASP A 180 17.08 -15.63 41.17
C ASP A 180 17.31 -16.78 42.18
N ASP A 181 18.53 -17.31 42.18
CA ASP A 181 19.04 -18.20 43.23
C ASP A 181 19.05 -17.41 44.56
N ASP A 182 17.98 -17.59 45.32
CA ASP A 182 17.78 -17.21 46.72
C ASP A 182 18.81 -17.92 47.62
N ASP A 183 20.03 -17.37 47.70
CA ASP A 183 21.04 -17.83 48.66
C ASP A 183 20.93 -17.03 49.98
N SER A 184 19.90 -17.38 50.77
CA SER A 184 19.75 -16.93 52.14
C SER A 184 20.63 -17.77 53.08
N ASP A 185 21.94 -17.48 53.13
CA ASP A 185 22.81 -18.07 54.16
C ASP A 185 22.95 -17.14 55.38
N VAL A 186 22.25 -17.54 56.43
CA VAL A 186 22.29 -17.02 57.79
C VAL A 186 23.59 -17.47 58.45
N GLU A 187 24.51 -16.54 58.76
CA GLU A 187 25.48 -16.73 59.84
C GLU A 187 25.73 -15.36 60.51
N SER A 188 25.27 -15.21 61.76
CA SER A 188 25.69 -14.15 62.67
C SER A 188 25.72 -14.70 64.09
N ASP A 189 26.96 -14.88 64.57
CA ASP A 189 27.50 -15.00 65.94
C ASP A 189 26.70 -15.75 67.03
#